data_AF-A0A1Q2D6T3-F1
#
_entry.id   AF-A0A1Q2D6T3-F1
#
_cell.length_a   1.000
_cell.length_b   1.000
_cell.length_c   1.000
_cell.angle_alpha   90.00
_cell.angle_beta   90.00
_cell.angle_gamma   90.00
#
_symmetry.space_group_name_H-M   'P 1'
#
loop_
_entity.id
_entity.type
_entity.pdbx_description
1 polymer ?
#
loop_
_entity_poly.entity_id
_entity_poly.type
_entity_poly.pdbx_seq_one_letter_code
_entity_poly.pdbx_strand_id
1 'polypeptide(L)'
;MPKSRHNQPMLPNPWKMQLHPLIMFKEFGEVQGFYPKQLSTYPILFKSFTFLQVAFNVLLLFPLGVYLRYFFKTSKKWYLAIMIGFFVSLFFEVSQITALFGYFDYPYRHFDVDDIITNTLGTWLGFVLAPLILFFIPSREAIKEKDLHYEQSRLASYGAQVIECLLTYFIGKDLIGSLLQALLKTTDVTSELLGIFICLVVLPYIFYGRTLGGLIVNVKLVSNGQRPSLLMLMKRLVLVAMPLFLIRILQWVQQFNNESPIVIMSTVFLFVLFAITWLMIVITVLQQWIRRFNEPYFNRYVGIHGEFSRKQKAKK
;
A
#
# COMPACT_ATOMS: atom_id res chain seq x y z
N MET A 1 18.72 -8.93 9.67
CA MET A 1 18.22 -9.12 11.05
C MET A 1 18.92 -10.33 11.65
N PRO A 2 19.11 -10.37 12.97
CA PRO A 2 19.62 -11.55 13.67
C PRO A 2 18.84 -12.82 13.33
N LYS A 3 19.54 -13.96 13.22
CA LYS A 3 18.95 -15.27 12.84
C LYS A 3 18.24 -15.96 14.00
N SER A 4 18.61 -15.66 15.25
CA SER A 4 18.00 -16.20 16.46
C SER A 4 17.93 -15.10 17.54
N ARG A 5 17.44 -15.41 18.75
CA ARG A 5 17.56 -14.49 19.90
C ARG A 5 18.97 -14.48 20.51
N HIS A 6 19.63 -15.64 20.42
CA HIS A 6 20.96 -15.92 20.94
C HIS A 6 22.06 -15.69 19.90
N ASN A 7 22.10 -14.50 19.29
CA ASN A 7 23.14 -14.22 18.31
C ASN A 7 24.44 -13.90 19.01
N GLN A 8 25.54 -14.14 18.31
CA GLN A 8 26.81 -13.53 18.69
C GLN A 8 26.74 -12.00 18.51
N PRO A 9 27.48 -11.22 19.32
CA PRO A 9 27.53 -9.78 19.16
C PRO A 9 28.04 -9.43 17.75
N MET A 10 27.26 -8.64 17.01
CA MET A 10 27.64 -8.20 15.65
C MET A 10 28.77 -7.17 15.65
N LEU A 11 29.09 -6.63 16.82
CA LEU A 11 29.98 -5.49 17.03
C LEU A 11 31.00 -5.83 18.13
N PRO A 12 32.27 -5.41 18.00
CA PRO A 12 33.31 -5.71 19.00
C PRO A 12 32.99 -5.17 20.39
N ASN A 13 32.29 -4.03 20.44
CA ASN A 13 31.75 -3.46 21.66
C ASN A 13 30.26 -3.12 21.41
N PRO A 14 29.34 -4.06 21.67
CA PRO A 14 27.95 -3.92 21.26
C PRO A 14 27.21 -2.83 22.05
N TRP A 15 27.78 -2.38 23.17
CA TRP A 15 27.24 -1.34 24.03
C TRP A 15 27.86 0.04 23.76
N LYS A 16 28.71 0.18 22.74
CA LYS A 16 29.31 1.46 22.39
C LYS A 16 28.20 2.44 21.98
N MET A 17 28.32 3.67 22.48
CA MET A 17 27.44 4.79 22.14
C MET A 17 28.23 5.87 21.42
N GLN A 18 27.63 6.45 20.39
CA GLN A 18 28.04 7.71 19.79
C GLN A 18 27.22 8.81 20.50
N LEU A 19 27.90 9.71 21.22
CA LEU A 19 27.25 10.79 21.99
C LEU A 19 27.67 12.20 21.53
N HIS A 20 28.45 12.31 20.44
CA HIS A 20 28.94 13.60 19.96
C HIS A 20 27.97 14.16 18.91
N PRO A 21 27.18 15.19 19.23
CA PRO A 21 26.21 15.71 18.28
C PRO A 21 26.90 16.28 17.04
N LEU A 22 26.25 16.07 15.90
CA LEU A 22 26.61 16.54 14.58
C LEU A 22 27.94 15.98 14.04
N ILE A 23 28.36 14.80 14.49
CA ILE A 23 29.56 14.14 13.96
C ILE A 23 29.38 13.77 12.48
N MET A 24 28.15 13.51 12.04
CA MET A 24 27.80 13.17 10.66
C MET A 24 28.39 14.15 9.63
N PHE A 25 28.54 15.43 9.96
CA PHE A 25 29.15 16.40 9.04
C PHE A 25 30.64 16.20 8.87
N LYS A 26 31.33 15.76 9.92
CA LYS A 26 32.74 15.35 9.83
C LYS A 26 32.84 14.09 8.99
N GLU A 27 31.97 13.11 9.23
CA GLU A 27 31.93 11.85 8.47
C GLU A 27 31.64 12.06 6.98
N PHE A 28 30.83 13.06 6.61
CA PHE A 28 30.67 13.45 5.21
C PHE A 28 31.99 13.88 4.56
N GLY A 29 32.85 14.60 5.30
CA GLY A 29 34.17 15.01 4.83
C GLY A 29 35.17 13.85 4.68
N GLU A 30 34.90 12.71 5.29
CA GLU A 30 35.71 11.49 5.21
C GLU A 30 35.30 10.57 4.05
N VAL A 31 34.22 10.90 3.32
CA VAL A 31 33.77 10.15 2.15
C VAL A 31 34.82 10.22 1.04
N GLN A 32 35.31 9.05 0.62
CA GLN A 32 36.34 8.94 -0.40
C GLN A 32 35.89 9.59 -1.72
N GLY A 33 36.72 10.51 -2.23
CA GLY A 33 36.46 11.22 -3.49
C GLY A 33 35.51 12.41 -3.37
N PHE A 34 34.99 12.72 -2.18
CA PHE A 34 34.23 13.93 -1.93
C PHE A 34 35.15 15.07 -1.48
N TYR A 35 35.03 16.23 -2.14
CA TYR A 35 35.77 17.44 -1.79
C TYR A 35 34.80 18.61 -1.63
N PRO A 36 34.55 19.12 -0.40
CA PRO A 36 33.52 20.13 -0.14
C PRO A 36 33.63 21.41 -0.97
N LYS A 37 34.85 21.80 -1.35
CA LYS A 37 35.09 23.00 -2.16
C LYS A 37 34.82 22.80 -3.66
N GLN A 38 34.56 21.57 -4.11
CA GLN A 38 34.39 21.23 -5.52
C GLN A 38 32.99 20.63 -5.78
N LEU A 39 32.11 21.44 -6.37
CA LEU A 39 30.70 21.09 -6.62
C LEU A 39 30.52 19.81 -7.47
N SER A 40 31.45 19.50 -8.37
CA SER A 40 31.37 18.29 -9.21
C SER A 40 31.47 16.98 -8.41
N THR A 41 31.91 17.03 -7.14
CA THR A 41 32.08 15.85 -6.28
C THR A 41 30.86 15.55 -5.41
N TYR A 42 29.87 16.44 -5.33
CA TYR A 42 28.65 16.25 -4.53
C TYR A 42 27.81 15.02 -4.92
N PRO A 43 27.68 14.64 -6.20
CA PRO A 43 27.01 13.39 -6.56
C PRO A 43 27.64 12.14 -5.93
N ILE A 44 28.93 12.17 -5.60
CA ILE A 44 29.63 11.08 -4.89
C ILE A 44 29.12 11.03 -3.44
N LEU A 45 29.04 12.17 -2.76
CA LEU A 45 28.48 12.27 -1.41
C LEU A 45 27.02 11.78 -1.38
N PHE A 46 26.17 12.23 -2.29
CA PHE A 46 24.75 11.85 -2.28
C PHE A 46 24.48 10.37 -2.54
N LYS A 47 25.44 9.67 -3.16
CA LYS A 47 25.38 8.22 -3.37
C LYS A 47 26.07 7.42 -2.26
N SER A 48 26.75 8.10 -1.32
CA SER A 48 27.47 7.43 -0.24
C SER A 48 26.51 6.86 0.81
N PHE A 49 26.94 5.79 1.47
CA PHE A 49 26.17 5.19 2.56
C PHE A 49 25.95 6.19 3.71
N THR A 50 26.97 6.97 4.07
CA THR A 50 26.91 7.97 5.14
C THR A 50 25.82 9.01 4.90
N PHE A 51 25.72 9.56 3.68
CA PHE A 51 24.67 10.52 3.34
C PHE A 51 23.28 9.87 3.33
N LEU A 52 23.16 8.69 2.71
CA LEU A 52 21.89 7.97 2.62
C LEU A 52 21.36 7.59 4.00
N GLN A 53 22.23 7.21 4.95
CA GLN A 53 21.84 6.94 6.34
C GLN A 53 21.16 8.17 6.97
N VAL A 54 21.81 9.33 6.91
CA VAL A 54 21.25 10.60 7.43
C VAL A 54 19.94 10.96 6.72
N ALA A 55 19.91 10.86 5.39
CA ALA A 55 18.71 11.16 4.61
C ALA A 55 17.55 10.23 4.96
N PHE A 56 17.79 8.94 5.13
CA PHE A 56 16.75 7.98 5.50
C PHE A 56 16.28 8.13 6.95
N ASN A 57 17.14 8.53 7.88
CA ASN A 57 16.72 8.88 9.24
C ASN A 57 15.77 10.09 9.23
N VAL A 58 16.11 11.15 8.48
CA VAL A 58 15.18 12.28 8.28
C VAL A 58 13.85 11.80 7.69
N LEU A 59 13.88 10.92 6.68
CA LEU A 59 12.67 10.39 6.08
C LEU A 59 11.88 9.45 6.99
N LEU A 60 12.52 8.78 7.96
CA LEU A 60 11.91 7.78 8.83
C LEU A 60 10.73 8.36 9.62
N LEU A 61 10.94 9.51 10.28
CA LEU A 61 9.91 10.19 11.07
C LEU A 61 9.23 11.36 10.34
N PHE A 62 9.58 11.61 9.08
CA PHE A 62 8.90 12.62 8.27
C PHE A 62 7.38 12.41 8.17
N PRO A 63 6.84 11.19 7.91
CA PRO A 63 5.40 10.95 7.88
C PRO A 63 4.68 11.26 9.21
N LEU A 64 5.36 11.05 10.35
CA LEU A 64 4.82 11.40 11.67
C LEU A 64 4.60 12.91 11.77
N GLY A 65 5.53 13.72 11.27
CA GLY A 65 5.39 15.17 11.18
C GLY A 65 4.16 15.60 10.39
N VAL A 66 3.97 15.02 9.20
CA VAL A 66 2.81 15.28 8.33
C VAL A 66 1.51 14.93 9.06
N TYR A 67 1.48 13.78 9.73
CA TYR A 67 0.33 13.33 10.52
C TYR A 67 0.00 14.28 11.68
N LEU A 68 1.02 14.73 12.43
CA LEU A 68 0.83 15.70 13.51
C LEU A 68 0.29 17.04 13.00
N ARG A 69 0.74 17.51 11.83
CA ARG A 69 0.19 18.74 11.22
C ARG A 69 -1.25 18.56 10.79
N TYR A 70 -1.58 17.42 10.21
CA TYR A 70 -2.95 17.05 9.87
C TYR A 70 -3.87 17.00 11.12
N PHE A 71 -3.35 16.51 12.24
CA PHE A 71 -4.09 16.40 13.49
C PHE A 71 -4.26 17.76 14.19
N PHE A 72 -3.17 18.53 14.33
CA PHE A 72 -3.18 19.81 15.04
C PHE A 72 -3.83 20.95 14.26
N LYS A 73 -3.94 20.83 12.93
CA LYS A 73 -4.55 21.83 12.03
C LYS A 73 -3.95 23.24 12.13
N THR A 74 -2.77 23.38 12.71
CA THR A 74 -2.11 24.68 12.90
C THR A 74 -0.60 24.55 12.76
N SER A 75 0.05 25.56 12.18
CA SER A 75 1.51 25.68 12.13
C SER A 75 2.12 26.06 13.48
N LYS A 76 1.34 26.62 14.40
CA LYS A 76 1.84 27.17 15.67
C LYS A 76 2.38 26.09 16.63
N LYS A 77 2.01 24.82 16.44
CA LYS A 77 2.38 23.68 17.30
C LYS A 77 3.63 22.92 16.83
N TRP A 78 4.52 23.58 16.10
CA TRP A 78 5.76 22.96 15.59
C TRP A 78 6.67 22.43 16.72
N TYR A 79 6.69 23.10 17.87
CA TYR A 79 7.46 22.68 19.04
C TYR A 79 6.98 21.33 19.61
N LEU A 80 5.68 21.04 19.57
CA LEU A 80 5.14 19.73 19.96
C LEU A 80 5.58 18.64 18.98
N ALA A 81 5.68 18.95 17.69
CA ALA A 81 6.19 17.99 16.71
C ALA A 81 7.67 17.64 16.97
N ILE A 82 8.48 18.63 17.34
CA ILE A 82 9.87 18.39 17.77
C ILE A 82 9.91 17.54 19.03
N MET A 83 9.14 17.87 20.07
CA MET A 83 9.12 17.10 21.31
C MET A 83 8.70 15.65 21.08
N ILE A 84 7.62 15.43 20.32
CA ILE A 84 7.15 14.08 19.99
C ILE A 84 8.20 13.34 19.16
N GLY A 85 8.76 13.97 18.12
CA GLY A 85 9.80 13.39 17.29
C GLY A 85 11.03 12.98 18.10
N PHE A 86 11.46 13.84 19.02
CA PHE A 86 12.56 13.56 19.95
C PHE A 86 12.27 12.35 20.84
N PHE A 87 11.13 12.31 21.54
CA PHE A 87 10.82 11.19 22.43
C PHE A 87 10.60 9.87 21.68
N VAL A 88 10.00 9.91 20.47
CA VAL A 88 9.86 8.73 19.61
C VAL A 88 11.23 8.24 19.14
N SER A 89 12.12 9.14 18.72
CA SER A 89 13.46 8.75 18.30
C SER A 89 14.31 8.25 19.48
N LEU A 90 14.19 8.87 20.65
CA LEU A 90 14.84 8.41 21.87
C LEU A 90 14.35 7.00 22.23
N PHE A 91 13.05 6.75 22.11
CA PHE A 91 12.48 5.42 22.30
C PHE A 91 13.07 4.39 21.33
N PHE A 92 13.30 4.77 20.05
CA PHE A 92 13.99 3.90 19.10
C PHE A 92 15.39 3.56 19.57
N GLU A 93 16.23 4.56 19.83
CA GLU A 93 17.63 4.36 20.25
C GLU A 93 17.75 3.54 21.54
N VAL A 94 16.91 3.83 22.53
CA VAL A 94 16.83 3.05 23.78
C VAL A 94 16.41 1.60 23.49
N SER A 95 15.46 1.38 22.60
CA SER A 95 15.05 0.03 22.20
C SER A 95 16.20 -0.73 21.50
N GLN A 96 17.08 -0.05 20.76
CA GLN A 96 18.18 -0.73 20.07
C GLN A 96 19.29 -1.13 21.05
N ILE A 97 19.73 -0.18 21.89
CA ILE A 97 20.81 -0.44 22.83
C ILE A 97 20.39 -1.39 23.95
N THR A 98 19.11 -1.45 24.31
CA THR A 98 18.62 -2.45 25.27
C THR A 98 18.32 -3.80 24.62
N ALA A 99 18.67 -3.99 23.34
CA ALA A 99 18.41 -5.23 22.61
C ALA A 99 16.91 -5.62 22.64
N LEU A 100 16.05 -4.61 22.41
CA LEU A 100 14.60 -4.67 22.56
C LEU A 100 14.19 -5.08 23.98
N PHE A 101 14.67 -4.31 24.98
CA PHE A 101 14.40 -4.54 26.40
C PHE A 101 14.77 -5.96 26.89
N GLY A 102 15.89 -6.49 26.40
CA GLY A 102 16.42 -7.81 26.76
C GLY A 102 15.80 -8.99 26.00
N TYR A 103 15.05 -8.74 24.92
CA TYR A 103 14.55 -9.81 24.06
C TYR A 103 15.66 -10.49 23.24
N PHE A 104 16.71 -9.75 22.89
CA PHE A 104 17.93 -10.27 22.26
C PHE A 104 19.11 -10.22 23.24
N ASP A 105 20.04 -11.17 23.10
CA ASP A 105 21.21 -11.25 23.98
C ASP A 105 22.18 -10.07 23.80
N TYR A 106 22.18 -9.44 22.61
CA TYR A 106 23.04 -8.30 22.29
C TYR A 106 22.33 -7.25 21.42
N PRO A 107 22.71 -5.97 21.58
CA PRO A 107 22.31 -4.89 20.67
C PRO A 107 22.65 -5.22 19.22
N TYR A 108 21.74 -4.83 18.31
CA TYR A 108 21.94 -5.00 16.87
C TYR A 108 22.55 -3.76 16.20
N ARG A 109 22.52 -2.61 16.87
CA ARG A 109 23.04 -1.32 16.41
C ARG A 109 23.45 -0.47 17.62
N HIS A 110 24.45 0.38 17.41
CA HIS A 110 24.92 1.31 18.44
C HIS A 110 23.93 2.46 18.62
N PHE A 111 23.87 3.00 19.84
CA PHE A 111 23.14 4.22 20.12
C PHE A 111 23.82 5.41 19.44
N ASP A 112 23.08 6.22 18.71
CA ASP A 112 23.60 7.37 17.97
C ASP A 112 22.76 8.65 18.22
N VAL A 113 23.40 9.69 18.75
CA VAL A 113 22.74 10.99 19.00
C VAL A 113 22.37 11.68 17.68
N ASP A 114 23.12 11.46 16.61
CA ASP A 114 22.80 12.03 15.30
C ASP A 114 21.55 11.39 14.69
N ASP A 115 21.30 10.10 14.96
CA ASP A 115 20.04 9.44 14.59
C ASP A 115 18.85 10.14 15.29
N ILE A 116 18.99 10.53 16.58
CA ILE A 116 17.96 11.32 17.29
C ILE A 116 17.73 12.68 16.66
N ILE A 117 18.81 13.41 16.36
CA ILE A 117 18.73 14.76 15.77
C ILE A 117 18.07 14.69 14.39
N THR A 118 18.49 13.76 13.54
CA THR A 118 18.01 13.62 12.16
C THR A 118 16.56 13.13 12.10
N ASN A 119 16.17 12.17 12.92
CA ASN A 119 14.77 11.73 13.05
C ASN A 119 13.86 12.86 13.57
N THR A 120 14.34 13.63 14.56
CA THR A 120 13.60 14.80 15.08
C THR A 120 13.44 15.88 14.01
N LEU A 121 14.51 16.16 13.26
CA LEU A 121 14.49 17.06 12.11
C LEU A 121 13.49 16.58 11.05
N GLY A 122 13.46 15.28 10.77
CA GLY A 122 12.49 14.63 9.91
C GLY A 122 11.05 14.93 10.32
N THR A 123 10.73 14.72 11.60
CA THR A 123 9.41 15.03 12.16
C THR A 123 9.05 16.51 11.99
N TRP A 124 10.00 17.41 12.25
CA TRP A 124 9.77 18.84 12.09
C TRP A 124 9.56 19.25 10.63
N LEU A 125 10.41 18.77 9.71
CA LEU A 125 10.28 19.02 8.27
C LEU A 125 8.94 18.49 7.75
N GLY A 126 8.54 17.28 8.16
CA GLY A 126 7.24 16.72 7.83
C GLY A 126 6.08 17.59 8.30
N PHE A 127 6.18 18.18 9.50
CA PHE A 127 5.16 19.07 10.04
C PHE A 127 5.06 20.41 9.31
N VAL A 128 6.20 20.98 8.90
CA VAL A 128 6.28 22.26 8.18
C VAL A 128 5.83 22.09 6.73
N LEU A 129 6.30 21.04 6.06
CA LEU A 129 6.02 20.76 4.64
C LEU A 129 4.69 20.03 4.42
N ALA A 130 4.00 19.60 5.48
CA ALA A 130 2.73 18.90 5.38
C ALA A 130 1.70 19.59 4.45
N PRO A 131 1.53 20.93 4.40
CA PRO A 131 0.57 21.55 3.49
C PRO A 131 0.77 21.18 2.01
N LEU A 132 2.02 20.97 1.57
CA LEU A 132 2.33 20.55 0.20
C LEU A 132 1.82 19.14 -0.10
N ILE A 133 1.80 18.27 0.92
CA ILE A 133 1.38 16.86 0.82
C ILE A 133 -0.13 16.74 1.06
N LEU A 134 -0.64 17.42 2.09
CA LEU A 134 -2.04 17.42 2.50
C LEU A 134 -2.94 18.12 1.49
N PHE A 135 -2.40 18.92 0.56
CA PHE A 135 -3.16 19.45 -0.57
C PHE A 135 -3.89 18.34 -1.36
N PHE A 136 -3.30 17.14 -1.45
CA PHE A 136 -3.90 15.99 -2.12
C PHE A 136 -4.85 15.17 -1.24
N ILE A 137 -4.87 15.43 0.08
CA ILE A 137 -5.63 14.66 1.07
C ILE A 137 -6.89 15.45 1.47
N PRO A 138 -8.10 14.87 1.38
CA PRO A 138 -9.32 15.55 1.80
C PRO A 138 -9.27 15.92 3.28
N SER A 139 -9.75 17.13 3.62
CA SER A 139 -9.90 17.59 5.00
C SER A 139 -10.81 16.64 5.82
N ARG A 140 -10.60 16.55 7.14
CA ARG A 140 -11.45 15.75 8.04
C ARG A 140 -12.93 16.12 7.95
N GLU A 141 -13.23 17.39 7.77
CA GLU A 141 -14.61 17.90 7.62
C GLU A 141 -15.26 17.32 6.36
N ALA A 142 -14.58 17.41 5.22
CA ALA A 142 -15.04 16.81 3.96
C ALA A 142 -15.17 15.27 4.03
N ILE A 143 -14.33 14.59 4.83
CA ILE A 143 -14.48 13.15 5.08
C ILE A 143 -15.74 12.90 5.92
N LYS A 144 -15.93 13.63 7.02
CA LYS A 144 -17.10 13.49 7.89
C LYS A 144 -18.43 13.78 7.17
N GLU A 145 -18.47 14.83 6.36
CA GLU A 145 -19.65 15.17 5.56
C GLU A 145 -19.99 14.06 4.56
N LYS A 146 -18.97 13.48 3.92
CA LYS A 146 -19.14 12.30 3.07
C LYS A 146 -19.60 11.09 3.85
N ASP A 147 -19.02 10.83 5.02
CA ASP A 147 -19.43 9.71 5.88
C ASP A 147 -20.90 9.87 6.29
N LEU A 148 -21.35 11.09 6.62
CA LEU A 148 -22.77 11.38 6.89
C LEU A 148 -23.66 11.11 5.66
N HIS A 149 -23.24 11.55 4.48
CA HIS A 149 -23.95 11.26 3.23
C HIS A 149 -24.02 9.75 2.94
N TYR A 150 -22.93 9.01 3.13
CA TYR A 150 -22.88 7.55 2.99
C TYR A 150 -23.73 6.83 4.05
N GLU A 151 -23.78 7.33 5.29
CA GLU A 151 -24.65 6.78 6.33
C GLU A 151 -26.13 6.99 6.02
N GLN A 152 -26.50 8.15 5.48
CA GLN A 152 -27.88 8.45 5.09
C GLN A 152 -28.32 7.68 3.84
N SER A 153 -27.47 7.61 2.82
CA SER A 153 -27.75 6.92 1.55
C SER A 153 -27.47 5.41 1.57
N ARG A 154 -26.86 4.89 2.64
CA ARG A 154 -26.31 3.51 2.77
C ARG A 154 -25.28 3.11 1.73
N LEU A 155 -24.87 4.01 0.84
CA LEU A 155 -23.91 3.72 -0.22
C LEU A 155 -22.54 3.39 0.38
N ALA A 156 -21.91 2.36 -0.14
CA ALA A 156 -20.53 2.03 0.18
C ALA A 156 -19.58 3.02 -0.50
N SER A 157 -18.49 3.38 0.19
CA SER A 157 -17.49 4.27 -0.40
C SER A 157 -16.85 3.65 -1.64
N TYR A 158 -16.38 4.50 -2.56
CA TYR A 158 -15.69 4.05 -3.78
C TYR A 158 -14.55 3.07 -3.47
N GLY A 159 -13.71 3.42 -2.48
CA GLY A 159 -12.61 2.58 -2.03
C GLY A 159 -13.08 1.24 -1.48
N ALA A 160 -14.14 1.20 -0.67
CA ALA A 160 -14.68 -0.04 -0.15
C ALA A 160 -15.17 -0.98 -1.26
N GLN A 161 -15.79 -0.45 -2.32
CA GLN A 161 -16.21 -1.23 -3.49
C GLN A 161 -15.02 -1.77 -4.32
N VAL A 162 -13.93 -1.00 -4.42
CA VAL A 162 -12.69 -1.47 -5.06
C VAL A 162 -12.04 -2.59 -4.23
N ILE A 163 -11.91 -2.41 -2.92
CA ILE A 163 -11.35 -3.43 -2.02
C ILE A 163 -12.23 -4.69 -1.98
N GLU A 164 -13.55 -4.53 -1.95
CA GLU A 164 -14.49 -5.65 -2.09
C GLU A 164 -14.17 -6.48 -3.34
N CYS A 165 -14.06 -5.83 -4.50
CA CYS A 165 -13.81 -6.49 -5.76
C CYS A 165 -12.45 -7.20 -5.78
N LEU A 166 -11.40 -6.53 -5.30
CA LEU A 166 -10.04 -7.09 -5.24
C LEU A 166 -9.98 -8.32 -4.32
N LEU A 167 -10.55 -8.23 -3.12
CA LEU A 167 -10.60 -9.35 -2.19
C LEU A 167 -11.39 -10.52 -2.76
N THR A 168 -12.59 -10.28 -3.30
CA THR A 168 -13.40 -11.33 -3.91
C THR A 168 -12.66 -12.00 -5.08
N TYR A 169 -11.94 -11.22 -5.87
CA TYR A 169 -11.14 -11.71 -6.98
C TYR A 169 -9.98 -12.62 -6.52
N PHE A 170 -9.11 -12.15 -5.61
CA PHE A 170 -7.97 -12.93 -5.13
C PHE A 170 -8.41 -14.17 -4.36
N ILE A 171 -9.48 -14.08 -3.55
CA ILE A 171 -10.05 -15.25 -2.89
C ILE A 171 -10.55 -16.26 -3.93
N GLY A 172 -11.26 -15.82 -4.97
CA GLY A 172 -11.73 -16.70 -6.04
C GLY A 172 -10.59 -17.36 -6.79
N LYS A 173 -9.57 -16.58 -7.20
CA LYS A 173 -8.44 -17.09 -7.98
C LYS A 173 -7.52 -17.99 -7.17
N ASP A 174 -7.02 -17.51 -6.03
CA ASP A 174 -5.90 -18.14 -5.34
C ASP A 174 -6.38 -19.11 -4.25
N LEU A 175 -7.46 -18.81 -3.53
CA LEU A 175 -7.97 -19.72 -2.51
C LEU A 175 -8.92 -20.76 -3.12
N ILE A 176 -10.02 -20.33 -3.75
CA ILE A 176 -11.00 -21.28 -4.31
C ILE A 176 -10.40 -22.04 -5.50
N GLY A 177 -9.66 -21.35 -6.38
CA GLY A 177 -8.98 -21.98 -7.51
C GLY A 177 -7.97 -23.06 -7.10
N SER A 178 -7.12 -22.80 -6.08
CA SER A 178 -6.16 -23.81 -5.60
C SER A 178 -6.83 -24.99 -4.90
N LEU A 179 -7.92 -24.76 -4.17
CA LEU A 179 -8.72 -25.84 -3.59
C LEU A 179 -9.34 -26.73 -4.67
N LEU A 180 -9.85 -26.14 -5.77
CA LEU A 180 -10.36 -26.89 -6.91
C LEU A 180 -9.25 -27.69 -7.61
N GLN A 181 -8.06 -27.12 -7.78
CA GLN A 181 -6.90 -27.84 -8.32
C GLN A 181 -6.54 -29.06 -7.47
N ALA A 182 -6.48 -28.90 -6.15
CA ALA A 182 -6.20 -30.00 -5.22
C ALA A 182 -7.29 -31.10 -5.28
N LEU A 183 -8.56 -30.70 -5.31
CA LEU A 183 -9.70 -31.63 -5.34
C LEU A 183 -9.77 -32.42 -6.66
N LEU A 184 -9.58 -31.73 -7.79
CA LEU A 184 -9.63 -32.30 -9.13
C LEU A 184 -8.31 -32.96 -9.55
N LYS A 185 -7.27 -32.87 -8.71
CA LYS A 185 -5.91 -33.34 -8.99
C LYS A 185 -5.37 -32.81 -10.33
N THR A 186 -5.64 -31.54 -10.61
CA THR A 186 -5.21 -30.84 -11.82
C THR A 186 -4.41 -29.60 -11.46
N THR A 187 -3.46 -29.22 -12.30
CA THR A 187 -2.77 -27.92 -12.23
C THR A 187 -3.29 -26.94 -13.27
N ASP A 188 -4.41 -27.27 -13.91
CA ASP A 188 -4.97 -26.47 -14.98
C ASP A 188 -5.51 -25.13 -14.47
N VAL A 189 -5.31 -24.11 -15.31
CA VAL A 189 -5.76 -22.74 -15.15
C VAL A 189 -7.28 -22.64 -15.14
N THR A 190 -7.98 -23.61 -15.74
CA THR A 190 -9.45 -23.69 -15.73
C THR A 190 -10.03 -23.65 -14.31
N SER A 191 -9.35 -24.26 -13.33
CA SER A 191 -9.76 -24.21 -11.92
C SER A 191 -9.69 -22.80 -11.32
N GLU A 192 -8.70 -21.98 -11.69
CA GLU A 192 -8.63 -20.58 -11.27
C GLU A 192 -9.78 -19.76 -11.86
N LEU A 193 -10.08 -19.95 -13.15
CA LEU A 193 -11.19 -19.27 -13.83
C LEU A 193 -12.54 -19.66 -13.21
N LEU A 194 -12.71 -20.94 -12.88
CA LEU A 194 -13.90 -21.44 -12.20
C LEU A 194 -14.04 -20.85 -10.80
N GLY A 195 -12.94 -20.77 -10.03
CA GLY A 195 -12.93 -20.13 -8.72
C GLY A 195 -13.33 -18.65 -8.77
N ILE A 196 -12.79 -17.89 -9.73
CA ILE A 196 -13.17 -16.49 -9.98
C ILE A 196 -14.66 -16.39 -10.34
N PHE A 197 -15.14 -17.24 -11.26
CA PHE A 197 -16.55 -17.27 -11.67
C PHE A 197 -17.49 -17.57 -10.50
N ILE A 198 -17.16 -18.57 -9.68
CA ILE A 198 -17.92 -18.92 -8.48
C ILE A 198 -18.01 -17.70 -7.55
N CYS A 199 -16.89 -17.05 -7.26
CA CYS A 199 -16.84 -15.95 -6.30
C CYS A 199 -17.47 -14.64 -6.78
N LEU A 200 -17.32 -14.28 -8.05
CA LEU A 200 -17.83 -13.02 -8.61
C LEU A 200 -19.25 -13.12 -9.17
N VAL A 201 -19.74 -14.32 -9.50
CA VAL A 201 -21.05 -14.52 -10.13
C VAL A 201 -21.95 -15.41 -9.29
N VAL A 202 -21.54 -16.66 -9.03
CA VAL A 202 -22.42 -17.66 -8.40
C VAL A 202 -22.78 -17.28 -6.96
N LEU A 203 -21.76 -17.01 -6.13
CA LEU A 203 -21.95 -16.65 -4.73
C LEU A 203 -22.80 -15.38 -4.58
N PRO A 204 -22.47 -14.23 -5.20
CA PRO A 204 -23.33 -13.04 -5.08
C PRO A 204 -24.72 -13.26 -5.66
N TYR A 205 -24.92 -14.10 -6.67
CA TYR A 205 -26.26 -14.40 -7.14
C TYR A 205 -27.09 -15.15 -6.08
N ILE A 206 -26.53 -16.20 -5.47
CA ILE A 206 -27.19 -17.03 -4.45
C ILE A 206 -27.37 -16.27 -3.13
N PHE A 207 -26.35 -15.54 -2.69
CA PHE A 207 -26.32 -14.79 -1.44
C PHE A 207 -26.82 -13.34 -1.59
N TYR A 208 -27.77 -13.12 -2.51
CA TYR A 208 -28.51 -11.86 -2.69
C TYR A 208 -27.63 -10.61 -2.83
N GLY A 209 -26.48 -10.71 -3.49
CA GLY A 209 -25.54 -9.62 -3.74
C GLY A 209 -24.33 -9.60 -2.79
N ARG A 210 -24.22 -10.54 -1.85
CA ARG A 210 -23.05 -10.63 -0.96
C ARG A 210 -21.92 -11.43 -1.63
N THR A 211 -20.76 -10.80 -1.74
CA THR A 211 -19.52 -11.42 -2.18
C THR A 211 -18.62 -11.75 -0.98
N LEU A 212 -17.59 -12.57 -1.18
CA LEU A 212 -16.64 -12.90 -0.11
C LEU A 212 -15.86 -11.68 0.38
N GLY A 213 -15.37 -10.84 -0.53
CA GLY A 213 -14.76 -9.55 -0.15
C GLY A 213 -15.76 -8.63 0.53
N GLY A 214 -17.02 -8.65 0.08
CA GLY A 214 -18.10 -7.85 0.65
C GLY A 214 -18.41 -8.22 2.09
N LEU A 215 -18.25 -9.49 2.48
CA LEU A 215 -18.38 -9.90 3.89
C LEU A 215 -17.28 -9.27 4.76
N ILE A 216 -16.06 -9.14 4.25
CA ILE A 216 -14.92 -8.57 4.98
C ILE A 216 -15.07 -7.05 5.16
N VAL A 217 -15.45 -6.33 4.09
CA VAL A 217 -15.63 -4.87 4.15
C VAL A 217 -17.07 -4.42 4.46
N ASN A 218 -17.95 -5.37 4.78
CA ASN A 218 -19.36 -5.18 5.07
C ASN A 218 -20.16 -4.47 3.94
N VAL A 219 -19.86 -4.79 2.68
CA VAL A 219 -20.50 -4.26 1.47
C VAL A 219 -21.35 -5.35 0.79
N LYS A 220 -22.52 -4.96 0.29
CA LYS A 220 -23.44 -5.77 -0.50
C LYS A 220 -23.66 -5.12 -1.86
N LEU A 221 -23.61 -5.90 -2.93
CA LEU A 221 -23.95 -5.42 -4.28
C LEU A 221 -25.46 -5.36 -4.44
N VAL A 222 -25.96 -4.23 -4.95
CA VAL A 222 -27.39 -3.96 -5.13
C VAL A 222 -27.60 -3.30 -6.49
N SER A 223 -28.75 -3.53 -7.10
CA SER A 223 -29.24 -2.85 -8.30
C SER A 223 -30.71 -2.52 -8.09
N ASN A 224 -31.08 -1.23 -8.11
CA ASN A 224 -32.45 -0.75 -7.89
C ASN A 224 -33.12 -1.33 -6.62
N GLY A 225 -32.37 -1.43 -5.51
CA GLY A 225 -32.86 -1.97 -4.24
C GLY A 225 -32.98 -3.50 -4.18
N GLN A 226 -32.67 -4.21 -5.27
CA GLN A 226 -32.70 -5.68 -5.33
C GLN A 226 -31.31 -6.28 -5.54
N ARG A 227 -31.21 -7.61 -5.46
CA ARG A 227 -29.96 -8.30 -5.82
C ARG A 227 -29.64 -8.08 -7.32
N PRO A 228 -28.37 -7.96 -7.71
CA PRO A 228 -27.99 -7.89 -9.12
C PRO A 228 -28.46 -9.12 -9.89
N SER A 229 -28.89 -8.91 -11.13
CA SER A 229 -29.23 -10.02 -12.04
C SER A 229 -27.98 -10.80 -12.44
N LEU A 230 -28.16 -12.05 -12.88
CA LEU A 230 -27.05 -12.89 -13.35
C LEU A 230 -26.29 -12.20 -14.51
N LEU A 231 -27.01 -11.60 -15.46
CA LEU A 231 -26.41 -10.90 -16.59
C LEU A 231 -25.53 -9.72 -16.15
N MET A 232 -25.95 -8.99 -15.12
CA MET A 232 -25.16 -7.91 -14.53
C MET A 232 -23.87 -8.47 -13.91
N LEU A 233 -23.95 -9.54 -13.13
CA LEU A 233 -22.75 -10.16 -12.55
C LEU A 233 -21.79 -10.70 -13.63
N MET A 234 -22.32 -11.24 -14.73
CA MET A 234 -21.52 -11.68 -15.88
C MET A 234 -20.80 -10.52 -16.58
N LYS A 235 -21.51 -9.42 -16.85
CA LYS A 235 -20.89 -8.20 -17.43
C LYS A 235 -19.82 -7.64 -16.50
N ARG A 236 -20.09 -7.63 -15.20
CA ARG A 236 -19.12 -7.23 -14.17
C ARG A 236 -17.89 -8.12 -14.18
N LEU A 237 -18.04 -9.44 -14.27
CA LEU A 237 -16.93 -10.39 -14.39
C LEU A 237 -16.04 -10.04 -15.60
N VAL A 238 -16.64 -9.79 -16.77
CA VAL A 238 -15.86 -9.43 -17.97
C VAL A 238 -15.06 -8.15 -17.75
N LEU A 239 -15.65 -7.10 -17.17
CA LEU A 239 -14.96 -5.84 -16.90
C LEU A 239 -13.80 -6.01 -15.91
N VAL A 240 -13.98 -6.86 -14.89
CA VAL A 240 -12.94 -7.13 -13.86
C VAL A 240 -11.84 -8.05 -14.42
N ALA A 241 -12.21 -9.08 -15.18
CA ALA A 241 -11.31 -10.12 -15.67
C ALA A 241 -10.62 -9.80 -17.00
N MET A 242 -11.00 -8.72 -17.70
CA MET A 242 -10.43 -8.34 -19.00
C MET A 242 -8.88 -8.33 -19.01
N PRO A 243 -8.18 -7.80 -17.98
CA PRO A 243 -6.71 -7.84 -17.96
C PRO A 243 -6.12 -9.25 -17.90
N LEU A 244 -6.87 -10.22 -17.37
CA LEU A 244 -6.43 -11.61 -17.26
C LEU A 244 -6.47 -12.31 -18.60
N PHE A 245 -7.41 -11.94 -19.46
CA PHE A 245 -7.47 -12.51 -20.79
C PHE A 245 -6.17 -12.22 -21.57
N LEU A 246 -5.63 -11.01 -21.42
CA LEU A 246 -4.34 -10.62 -22.03
C LEU A 246 -3.16 -11.43 -21.49
N ILE A 247 -3.07 -11.65 -20.17
CA ILE A 247 -1.98 -12.46 -19.61
C ILE A 247 -2.09 -13.93 -20.03
N ARG A 248 -3.31 -14.47 -20.18
CA ARG A 248 -3.51 -15.85 -20.64
C ARG A 248 -3.12 -16.04 -22.11
N ILE A 249 -3.44 -15.07 -22.97
CA ILE A 249 -2.95 -15.07 -24.36
C ILE A 249 -1.42 -15.04 -24.39
N LEU A 250 -0.80 -14.17 -23.58
CA LEU A 250 0.65 -14.08 -23.48
C LEU A 250 1.28 -15.42 -23.06
N GLN A 251 0.74 -16.06 -22.03
CA GLN A 251 1.19 -17.38 -21.57
C GLN A 251 1.03 -18.45 -22.64
N TRP A 252 -0.08 -18.45 -23.38
CA TRP A 252 -0.30 -19.38 -24.48
C TRP A 252 0.71 -19.19 -25.61
N VAL A 253 1.01 -17.94 -26.00
CA VAL A 253 2.04 -17.64 -27.00
C VAL A 253 3.42 -18.14 -26.54
N GLN A 254 3.73 -18.03 -25.25
CA GLN A 254 5.00 -18.52 -24.69
C GLN A 254 5.13 -20.05 -24.69
N GLN A 255 4.02 -20.81 -24.76
CA GLN A 255 4.08 -22.27 -24.84
C GLN A 255 4.69 -22.77 -26.15
N PHE A 256 4.65 -21.97 -27.22
CA PHE A 256 5.26 -22.33 -28.50
C PHE A 256 6.80 -22.34 -28.47
N ASN A 257 7.42 -21.88 -27.37
CA ASN A 257 8.85 -21.98 -26.99
C ASN A 257 9.85 -22.05 -28.17
N ASN A 258 9.71 -21.15 -29.13
CA ASN A 258 10.57 -21.02 -30.30
C ASN A 258 11.37 -19.72 -30.17
N GLU A 259 12.69 -19.77 -30.39
CA GLU A 259 13.55 -18.57 -30.54
C GLU A 259 13.24 -17.77 -31.83
N SER A 260 12.11 -18.06 -32.49
CA SER A 260 11.65 -17.34 -33.67
C SER A 260 11.46 -15.86 -33.33
N PRO A 261 12.04 -14.94 -34.11
CA PRO A 261 11.85 -13.50 -33.92
C PRO A 261 10.38 -13.08 -33.85
N ILE A 262 9.50 -13.78 -34.59
CA ILE A 262 8.05 -13.51 -34.61
C ILE A 262 7.41 -13.77 -33.25
N VAL A 263 7.77 -14.86 -32.56
CA VAL A 263 7.24 -15.21 -31.24
C VAL A 263 7.72 -14.21 -30.20
N ILE A 264 8.99 -13.80 -30.27
CA ILE A 264 9.58 -12.79 -29.38
C ILE A 264 8.87 -11.44 -29.57
N MET A 265 8.72 -10.97 -30.82
CA MET A 265 8.02 -9.71 -31.12
C MET A 265 6.57 -9.75 -30.64
N SER A 266 5.86 -10.87 -30.87
CA SER A 266 4.47 -11.04 -30.41
C SER A 266 4.37 -11.01 -28.88
N THR A 267 5.32 -11.65 -28.18
CA THR A 267 5.39 -11.66 -26.71
C THR A 267 5.62 -10.25 -26.16
N VAL A 268 6.59 -9.52 -26.72
CA VAL A 268 6.87 -8.12 -26.33
C VAL A 268 5.65 -7.24 -26.58
N PHE A 269 5.02 -7.36 -27.76
CA PHE A 269 3.82 -6.60 -28.09
C PHE A 269 2.67 -6.86 -27.10
N LEU A 270 2.37 -8.13 -26.81
CA LEU A 270 1.32 -8.51 -25.86
C LEU A 270 1.64 -8.05 -24.43
N PHE A 271 2.90 -8.11 -24.02
CA PHE A 271 3.34 -7.59 -22.73
C PHE A 271 3.14 -6.07 -22.62
N VAL A 272 3.52 -5.32 -23.65
CA VAL A 272 3.29 -3.87 -23.72
C VAL A 272 1.80 -3.55 -23.69
N LEU A 273 0.97 -4.27 -24.46
CA LEU A 273 -0.48 -4.12 -24.45
C LEU A 273 -1.08 -4.42 -23.07
N PHE A 274 -0.61 -5.46 -22.41
CA PHE A 274 -0.99 -5.80 -21.03
C PHE A 274 -0.62 -4.67 -20.05
N ALA A 275 0.60 -4.14 -20.14
CA ALA A 275 1.08 -3.05 -19.29
C ALA A 275 0.26 -1.77 -19.50
N ILE A 276 -0.01 -1.39 -20.76
CA ILE A 276 -0.86 -0.23 -21.11
C ILE A 276 -2.27 -0.43 -20.56
N THR A 277 -2.85 -1.62 -20.70
CA THR A 277 -4.19 -1.94 -20.19
C THR A 277 -4.27 -1.78 -18.67
N TRP A 278 -3.30 -2.32 -17.93
CA TRP A 278 -3.21 -2.15 -16.49
C TRP A 278 -3.02 -0.69 -16.08
N LEU A 279 -2.15 0.03 -16.78
CA LEU A 279 -1.94 1.45 -16.54
C LEU A 279 -3.23 2.24 -16.74
N MET A 280 -3.99 1.96 -17.82
CA MET A 280 -5.28 2.60 -18.07
C MET A 280 -6.30 2.30 -16.97
N ILE A 281 -6.36 1.06 -16.46
CA ILE A 281 -7.27 0.70 -15.36
C ILE A 281 -6.88 1.42 -14.09
N VAL A 282 -5.59 1.44 -13.72
CA VAL A 282 -5.10 2.13 -12.53
C VAL A 282 -5.38 3.63 -12.64
N ILE A 283 -5.06 4.24 -13.78
CA ILE A 283 -5.36 5.66 -14.04
C ILE A 283 -6.86 5.91 -13.94
N THR A 284 -7.70 5.05 -14.51
CA THR A 284 -9.16 5.22 -14.46
C THR A 284 -9.69 5.14 -13.04
N VAL A 285 -9.23 4.16 -12.25
CA VAL A 285 -9.61 3.99 -10.85
C VAL A 285 -9.16 5.20 -10.02
N LEU A 286 -7.92 5.64 -10.19
CA LEU A 286 -7.39 6.82 -9.50
C LEU A 286 -8.10 8.11 -9.90
N GLN A 287 -8.31 8.34 -11.20
CA GLN A 287 -9.03 9.50 -11.70
C GLN A 287 -10.47 9.54 -11.19
N GLN A 288 -11.19 8.40 -11.19
CA GLN A 288 -12.54 8.33 -10.65
C GLN A 288 -12.58 8.55 -9.14
N TRP A 289 -11.59 8.03 -8.41
CA TRP A 289 -11.46 8.27 -6.99
C TRP A 289 -11.19 9.75 -6.69
N ILE A 290 -10.25 10.39 -7.40
CA ILE A 290 -9.93 11.82 -7.28
C ILE A 290 -11.15 12.68 -7.64
N ARG A 291 -11.87 12.33 -8.72
CA ARG A 291 -13.11 12.98 -9.14
C ARG A 291 -14.33 12.63 -8.29
N ARG A 292 -14.15 11.84 -7.22
CA ARG A 292 -15.17 11.53 -6.20
C ARG A 292 -16.41 10.84 -6.76
N PHE A 293 -16.24 9.92 -7.71
CA PHE A 293 -17.34 9.07 -8.17
C PHE A 293 -17.86 8.18 -7.04
N ASN A 294 -19.14 7.83 -7.08
CA ASN A 294 -19.76 6.93 -6.09
C ASN A 294 -19.35 5.47 -6.31
N GLU A 295 -19.28 5.03 -7.57
CA GLU A 295 -18.97 3.65 -7.94
C GLU A 295 -17.78 3.56 -8.90
N PRO A 296 -16.97 2.48 -8.81
CA PRO A 296 -15.96 2.15 -9.80
C PRO A 296 -16.59 1.74 -11.14
N TYR A 297 -15.82 1.89 -12.22
CA TYR A 297 -16.28 1.65 -13.60
C TYR A 297 -16.98 0.29 -13.80
N PHE A 298 -16.46 -0.78 -13.18
CA PHE A 298 -16.98 -2.14 -13.32
C PHE A 298 -18.35 -2.35 -12.65
N ASN A 299 -18.71 -1.48 -11.70
CA ASN A 299 -20.02 -1.45 -11.05
C ASN A 299 -20.97 -0.51 -11.81
N ARG A 300 -20.49 0.72 -12.07
CA ARG A 300 -21.25 1.79 -12.73
C ARG A 300 -21.77 1.42 -14.11
N TYR A 301 -20.92 0.85 -14.98
CA TYR A 301 -21.33 0.51 -16.36
C TYR A 301 -22.35 -0.62 -16.44
N VAL A 302 -22.56 -1.33 -15.33
CA VAL A 302 -23.47 -2.47 -15.25
C VAL A 302 -24.71 -2.14 -14.43
N GLY A 303 -24.77 -0.95 -13.81
CA GLY A 303 -25.88 -0.53 -12.95
C GLY A 303 -25.88 -1.22 -11.58
N ILE A 304 -24.71 -1.62 -11.08
CA ILE A 304 -24.54 -2.15 -9.73
C ILE A 304 -23.92 -1.05 -8.85
N HIS A 305 -24.37 -0.94 -7.61
CA HIS A 305 -23.70 -0.15 -6.58
C HIS A 305 -23.53 -0.96 -5.29
N GLY A 306 -22.53 -0.58 -4.49
CA GLY A 306 -22.30 -1.18 -3.18
C GLY A 306 -23.12 -0.46 -2.11
N GLU A 307 -23.72 -1.21 -1.20
CA GLU A 307 -24.38 -0.70 0.00
C GLU A 307 -23.78 -1.34 1.26
N PHE A 308 -23.66 -0.58 2.35
CA PHE A 308 -23.25 -1.14 3.63
C PHE A 308 -24.36 -2.03 4.20
N SER A 309 -24.01 -3.27 4.56
CA SER A 309 -24.95 -4.21 5.18
C SER A 309 -25.15 -3.91 6.68
N ARG A 310 -25.49 -2.67 7.07
CA ARG A 310 -25.93 -2.39 8.44
C ARG A 310 -27.36 -2.93 8.63
N LYS A 311 -27.56 -3.79 9.64
CA LYS A 311 -28.90 -4.11 10.16
C LYS A 311 -29.55 -2.78 10.57
N GLN A 312 -30.82 -2.60 10.23
CA GLN A 312 -31.63 -1.55 10.86
C GLN A 312 -31.41 -1.68 12.38
N LYS A 313 -30.75 -0.71 13.02
CA LYS A 313 -31.02 -0.49 14.43
C LYS A 313 -32.48 -0.07 14.43
N ALA A 314 -33.37 -1.03 14.72
CA ALA A 314 -34.73 -0.70 15.11
C ALA A 314 -34.57 0.35 16.21
N LYS A 315 -34.96 1.60 15.91
CA LYS A 315 -35.18 2.59 16.94
C LYS A 315 -36.27 1.98 17.82
N LYS A 316 -35.87 1.41 18.96
CA LYS A 316 -36.78 1.22 20.08
C LYS A 316 -36.87 2.54 20.81
#